data_AF-A0A968PN81-F1
#
_entry.id   AF-A0A968PN81-F1
#
_cell.length_a   1.000
_cell.length_b   1.000
_cell.length_c   1.000
_cell.angle_alpha   90.00
_cell.angle_beta   90.00
_cell.angle_gamma   90.00
#
_symmetry.space_group_name_H-M   'P 1'
#
loop_
_entity.id
_entity.type
_entity.pdbx_description
1 polymer ?
#
loop_
_entity_poly.entity_id
_entity_poly.type
_entity_poly.pdbx_seq_one_letter_code
_entity_poly.pdbx_strand_id
1 'polypeptide(L)'
;MKSLLFSTTLVASLVLIPTGKAAAQLIPQPWVSVGSRNDETTFSVGARALNFGVELGLGTEDSTGVDALAFVNLPLVDQVSPYVGLGIYSEDQGVAVSGGVQINPTDNLILGAGYHSIRGVNGQVGFRF
;
A
#
# COMPACT_ATOMS: atom_id res chain seq x y z
N MET A 1 15.89 17.74 -40.75
CA MET A 1 14.50 18.14 -40.39
C MET A 1 13.69 17.04 -39.67
N LYS A 2 14.05 15.74 -39.76
CA LYS A 2 13.35 14.65 -39.04
C LYS A 2 13.73 14.49 -37.56
N SER A 3 14.91 14.95 -37.13
CA SER A 3 15.37 14.84 -35.74
C SER A 3 14.75 15.88 -34.79
N LEU A 4 14.25 17.00 -35.31
CA LEU A 4 13.69 18.07 -34.49
C LEU A 4 12.26 17.76 -34.01
N LEU A 5 11.48 17.01 -34.81
CA LEU A 5 10.11 16.61 -34.48
C LEU A 5 10.02 15.56 -33.37
N PHE A 6 11.04 14.70 -33.24
CA PHE A 6 11.10 13.68 -32.18
C PHE A 6 11.37 14.29 -30.80
N SER A 7 12.19 15.34 -30.72
CA SER A 7 12.48 16.01 -29.45
C SER A 7 11.30 16.81 -28.91
N THR A 8 10.46 17.41 -29.77
CA THR A 8 9.29 18.19 -29.31
C THR A 8 8.16 17.29 -28.79
N THR A 9 8.04 16.07 -29.30
CA THR A 9 6.97 15.14 -28.89
C THR A 9 7.26 14.51 -27.52
N LEU A 10 8.53 14.28 -27.18
CA LEU A 10 8.93 13.70 -25.89
C LEU A 10 8.75 14.67 -24.70
N VAL A 11 8.86 15.97 -24.95
CA VAL A 11 8.64 17.01 -23.92
C VAL A 11 7.15 17.22 -23.64
N ALA A 12 6.27 17.02 -24.63
CA ALA A 12 4.82 17.13 -24.45
C ALA A 12 4.24 15.98 -23.60
N SER A 13 4.89 14.81 -23.57
CA SER A 13 4.48 13.68 -22.71
C SER A 13 4.89 13.80 -21.24
N LEU A 14 5.71 14.81 -20.88
CA LEU A 14 6.23 14.96 -19.51
C LEU A 14 5.41 15.88 -18.60
N VAL A 15 4.27 16.39 -19.07
CA VAL A 15 3.41 17.33 -18.31
C VAL A 15 1.98 16.81 -18.23
N LEU A 16 1.83 15.61 -17.69
CA LEU A 16 0.63 15.24 -16.96
C LEU A 16 1.03 15.15 -15.49
N ILE A 17 1.33 16.32 -14.90
CA ILE A 17 1.42 16.46 -13.45
C ILE A 17 -0.05 16.47 -12.99
N PRO A 18 -0.58 15.40 -12.37
CA PRO A 18 -1.88 15.52 -11.72
C PRO A 18 -1.77 16.58 -10.63
N THR A 19 -2.41 17.73 -10.83
CA THR A 19 -2.50 18.84 -9.87
C THR A 19 -3.48 18.55 -8.72
N GLY A 20 -3.99 17.33 -8.63
CA GLY A 20 -4.97 16.92 -7.63
C GLY A 20 -4.33 16.24 -6.42
N LYS A 21 -4.55 16.81 -5.23
CA LYS A 21 -4.44 16.16 -3.92
C LYS A 21 -3.02 15.92 -3.34
N ALA A 22 -2.09 16.85 -3.52
CA ALA A 22 -0.83 16.83 -2.73
C ALA A 22 -1.06 16.94 -1.21
N ALA A 23 -2.16 17.58 -0.77
CA ALA A 23 -2.43 17.81 0.65
C ALA A 23 -2.91 16.54 1.41
N ALA A 24 -3.59 15.60 0.74
CA ALA A 24 -4.15 14.40 1.37
C ALA A 24 -3.09 13.32 1.70
N GLN A 25 -1.85 13.50 1.24
CA GLN A 25 -0.72 12.61 1.55
C GLN A 25 -0.04 12.94 2.89
N LEU A 26 -0.27 14.13 3.46
CA LEU A 26 0.35 14.56 4.72
C LEU A 26 -0.37 14.01 5.95
N ILE A 27 -1.68 13.77 5.85
CA ILE A 27 -2.48 13.24 6.96
C ILE A 27 -2.35 11.71 6.97
N PRO A 28 -1.88 11.10 8.06
CA PRO A 28 -1.83 9.65 8.18
C PRO A 28 -3.20 9.01 7.98
N GLN A 29 -3.23 7.96 7.17
CA GLN A 29 -4.42 7.17 6.86
C GLN A 29 -4.30 5.83 7.57
N PRO A 30 -4.95 5.65 8.74
CA PRO A 30 -4.89 4.40 9.49
C PRO A 30 -5.77 3.31 8.89
N TRP A 31 -5.39 2.04 9.08
CA TRP A 31 -6.21 0.88 8.81
C TRP A 31 -5.98 -0.23 9.82
N VAL A 32 -6.91 -1.18 9.84
CA VAL A 32 -6.78 -2.48 10.49
C VAL A 32 -6.93 -3.58 9.45
N SER A 33 -6.31 -4.73 9.70
CA SER A 33 -6.44 -5.91 8.84
C SER A 33 -6.82 -7.15 9.63
N VAL A 34 -7.60 -8.02 8.99
CA VAL A 34 -7.79 -9.41 9.39
C VAL A 34 -7.38 -10.29 8.22
N GLY A 35 -6.64 -11.35 8.50
CA GLY A 35 -6.21 -12.32 7.50
C GLY A 35 -6.25 -13.75 8.03
N SER A 36 -5.86 -14.67 7.17
CA SER A 36 -5.70 -16.06 7.54
C SER A 36 -4.60 -16.75 6.74
N ARG A 37 -3.89 -17.65 7.42
CA ARG A 37 -2.89 -18.55 6.87
C ARG A 37 -2.89 -19.84 7.68
N ASN A 38 -2.84 -20.99 7.02
CA ASN A 38 -2.76 -22.30 7.68
C ASN A 38 -3.80 -22.48 8.81
N ASP A 39 -5.05 -22.06 8.57
CA ASP A 39 -6.15 -22.11 9.53
C ASP A 39 -6.00 -21.22 10.80
N GLU A 40 -4.93 -20.43 10.87
CA GLU A 40 -4.74 -19.40 11.90
C GLU A 40 -5.29 -18.05 11.43
N THR A 41 -5.85 -17.28 12.36
CA THR A 41 -6.32 -15.91 12.11
C THR A 41 -5.22 -14.93 12.45
N THR A 42 -4.97 -13.99 11.56
CA THR A 42 -3.91 -12.98 11.71
C THR A 42 -4.50 -11.58 11.73
N PHE A 43 -3.81 -10.65 12.39
CA PHE A 43 -4.29 -9.29 12.58
C PHE A 43 -3.19 -8.29 12.30
N SER A 44 -3.55 -7.07 11.90
CA SER A 44 -2.60 -5.97 11.89
C SER A 44 -3.27 -4.62 12.06
N VAL A 45 -2.46 -3.65 12.45
CA VAL A 45 -2.81 -2.23 12.46
C VAL A 45 -1.71 -1.46 11.75
N GLY A 46 -2.08 -0.53 10.88
CA GLY A 46 -1.11 0.23 10.12
C GLY A 46 -1.57 1.64 9.81
N ALA A 47 -0.65 2.45 9.31
CA ALA A 47 -0.95 3.77 8.82
C ALA A 47 -0.03 4.12 7.65
N ARG A 48 -0.54 4.93 6.71
CA ARG A 48 0.23 5.41 5.56
C ARG A 48 0.20 6.92 5.45
N ALA A 49 1.32 7.48 5.03
CA ALA A 49 1.51 8.88 4.66
C ALA A 49 2.58 8.96 3.57
N LEU A 50 2.48 9.94 2.67
CA LEU A 50 3.47 10.15 1.59
C LEU A 50 3.77 8.89 0.75
N ASN A 51 2.75 8.04 0.52
CA ASN A 51 2.86 6.74 -0.15
C ASN A 51 3.74 5.69 0.55
N PHE A 52 4.11 5.92 1.80
CA PHE A 52 4.76 4.92 2.64
C PHE A 52 3.83 4.51 3.77
N GLY A 53 3.83 3.22 4.10
CA GLY A 53 3.07 2.67 5.21
C GLY A 53 3.97 1.99 6.21
N VAL A 54 3.53 1.98 7.46
CA VAL A 54 4.06 1.10 8.49
C VAL A 54 2.91 0.27 9.03
N GLU A 55 3.14 -1.01 9.24
CA GLU A 55 2.14 -1.92 9.78
C GLU A 55 2.74 -2.79 10.88
N LEU A 56 2.00 -2.96 11.97
CA LEU A 56 2.31 -3.89 13.05
C LEU A 56 1.39 -5.10 12.91
N GLY A 57 1.98 -6.29 12.84
CA GLY A 57 1.27 -7.53 12.56
C GLY A 57 1.38 -8.56 13.69
N LEU A 58 0.29 -9.26 13.92
CA LEU A 58 0.23 -10.55 14.62
C LEU A 58 0.10 -11.63 13.55
N GLY A 59 1.16 -12.41 13.38
CA GLY A 59 1.30 -13.49 12.40
C GLY A 59 0.83 -14.84 12.93
N THR A 60 1.12 -15.88 12.16
CA THR A 60 0.97 -17.27 12.62
C THR A 60 2.04 -17.62 13.64
N GLU A 61 1.84 -18.72 14.38
CA GLU A 61 2.80 -19.23 15.36
C GLU A 61 3.17 -18.18 16.43
N ASP A 62 2.19 -17.37 16.85
CA ASP A 62 2.36 -16.26 17.81
C ASP A 62 3.41 -15.20 17.41
N SER A 63 3.84 -15.19 16.13
CA SER A 63 4.83 -14.25 15.65
C SER A 63 4.28 -12.82 15.64
N THR A 64 5.15 -11.86 15.96
CA THR A 64 4.85 -10.43 15.87
C THR A 64 5.88 -9.75 15.00
N GLY A 65 5.47 -8.72 14.26
CA GLY A 65 6.37 -8.07 13.33
C GLY A 65 5.98 -6.67 12.95
N VAL A 66 6.89 -6.04 12.23
CA VAL A 66 6.70 -4.73 11.62
C VAL A 66 6.99 -4.80 10.13
N ASP A 67 6.15 -4.16 9.36
CA ASP A 67 6.23 -4.04 7.91
C ASP A 67 6.46 -2.58 7.49
N ALA A 68 7.31 -2.38 6.50
CA ALA A 68 7.41 -1.16 5.73
C ALA A 68 6.76 -1.39 4.35
N LEU A 69 5.82 -0.52 3.99
CA LEU A 69 5.01 -0.63 2.78
C LEU A 69 5.31 0.55 1.85
N ALA A 70 5.36 0.30 0.55
CA ALA A 70 5.42 1.31 -0.49
C ALA A 70 4.19 1.22 -1.38
N PHE A 71 3.46 2.32 -1.51
CA PHE A 71 2.27 2.45 -2.33
C PHE A 71 2.61 3.10 -3.66
N VAL A 72 2.08 2.55 -4.75
CA VAL A 72 2.28 3.07 -6.09
C VAL A 72 1.04 3.83 -6.50
N ASN A 73 1.23 5.08 -6.91
CA ASN A 73 0.17 5.89 -7.50
C ASN A 73 0.01 5.50 -8.97
N LEU A 74 -1.18 5.11 -9.37
CA LEU A 74 -1.48 4.81 -10.76
C LEU A 74 -1.89 6.08 -11.51
N PRO A 75 -1.37 6.32 -12.73
CA PRO A 75 -1.85 7.41 -13.55
C PRO A 75 -3.31 7.15 -13.92
N LEU A 76 -4.14 8.20 -13.84
CA LEU A 76 -5.58 8.21 -14.19
C LEU A 76 -6.52 7.46 -13.23
N VAL A 77 -6.02 6.80 -12.17
CA VAL A 77 -6.85 6.11 -11.18
C VAL A 77 -6.35 6.42 -9.75
N ASP A 78 -6.79 7.55 -9.21
CA ASP A 78 -6.37 8.07 -7.89
C ASP A 78 -6.97 7.31 -6.70
N GLN A 79 -8.02 6.53 -6.96
CA GLN A 79 -8.73 5.74 -5.94
C GLN A 79 -8.10 4.37 -5.72
N VAL A 80 -7.14 3.94 -6.53
CA VAL A 80 -6.53 2.60 -6.45
C VAL A 80 -5.04 2.75 -6.17
N SER A 81 -4.59 2.15 -5.07
CA SER A 81 -3.21 2.19 -4.60
C SER A 81 -2.68 0.77 -4.41
N PRO A 82 -2.09 0.14 -5.44
CA PRO A 82 -1.30 -1.07 -5.25
C PRO A 82 -0.13 -0.79 -4.31
N TYR A 83 0.27 -1.80 -3.55
CA TYR A 83 1.42 -1.71 -2.64
C TYR A 83 2.24 -2.99 -2.63
N VAL A 84 3.50 -2.83 -2.23
CA VAL A 84 4.42 -3.91 -1.87
C VAL A 84 5.01 -3.62 -0.50
N GLY A 85 5.42 -4.65 0.21
CA GLY A 85 5.95 -4.51 1.56
C GLY A 85 7.03 -5.51 1.90
N LEU A 86 7.87 -5.10 2.85
CA LEU A 86 8.87 -5.94 3.49
C LEU A 86 8.70 -5.83 5.00
N GLY A 87 8.76 -6.96 5.69
CA GLY A 87 8.62 -7.01 7.14
C GLY A 87 9.67 -7.87 7.82
N ILE A 88 9.80 -7.67 9.13
CA ILE A 88 10.64 -8.48 10.01
C ILE A 88 9.75 -8.99 11.15
N TYR A 89 9.77 -10.30 11.38
CA TYR A 89 8.92 -11.00 12.34
C TYR A 89 9.75 -11.85 13.31
N SER A 90 9.20 -12.02 14.52
CA SER A 90 9.74 -12.88 15.57
C SER A 90 9.49 -14.38 15.29
N GLU A 91 9.83 -15.25 16.26
CA GLU A 91 9.59 -16.70 16.21
C GLU A 91 10.14 -17.38 14.95
N ASP A 92 11.39 -17.06 14.59
CA ASP A 92 12.13 -17.62 13.45
C ASP A 92 11.49 -17.42 12.06
N GLN A 93 10.40 -16.64 11.96
CA GLN A 93 9.74 -16.32 10.70
C GLN A 93 10.59 -15.41 9.81
N GLY A 94 11.47 -14.59 10.41
CA GLY A 94 12.48 -13.82 9.69
C GLY A 94 11.89 -12.70 8.83
N VAL A 95 12.18 -12.73 7.52
CA VAL A 95 11.80 -11.67 6.58
C VAL A 95 10.47 -12.01 5.91
N ALA A 96 9.53 -11.06 5.95
CA ALA A 96 8.26 -11.13 5.27
C ALA A 96 8.27 -10.33 3.96
N VAL A 97 7.49 -10.81 2.99
CA VAL A 97 7.12 -10.06 1.78
C VAL A 97 5.61 -9.95 1.70
N SER A 98 5.13 -8.80 1.25
CA SER A 98 3.70 -8.56 1.10
C SER A 98 3.37 -7.74 -0.14
N GLY A 99 2.14 -7.87 -0.59
CA GLY A 99 1.61 -7.08 -1.69
C GLY A 99 0.10 -7.12 -1.72
N GLY A 100 -0.50 -6.07 -2.26
CA GLY A 100 -1.95 -5.94 -2.31
C GLY A 100 -2.39 -4.64 -2.95
N VAL A 101 -3.66 -4.34 -2.77
CA VAL A 101 -4.29 -3.13 -3.30
C VAL A 101 -5.17 -2.55 -2.21
N GLN A 102 -5.04 -1.24 -2.00
CA GLN A 102 -6.03 -0.44 -1.28
C GLN A 102 -6.84 0.38 -2.28
N ILE A 103 -8.15 0.50 -2.04
CA ILE A 103 -9.06 1.35 -2.78
C ILE A 103 -9.77 2.34 -1.84
N ASN A 104 -10.07 3.51 -2.37
CA ASN A 104 -10.77 4.58 -1.67
C ASN A 104 -12.17 4.76 -2.30
N PRO A 105 -13.17 3.92 -1.96
CA PRO A 105 -14.50 3.99 -2.59
C PRO A 105 -15.27 5.28 -2.25
N THR A 106 -14.89 5.96 -1.17
CA THR A 106 -15.43 7.26 -0.76
C THR A 106 -14.29 8.14 -0.25
N ASP A 107 -14.59 9.37 0.16
CA ASP A 107 -13.56 10.28 0.63
C ASP A 107 -12.97 9.93 2.00
N ASN A 108 -13.62 9.07 2.77
CA ASN A 108 -13.20 8.76 4.15
C ASN A 108 -12.96 7.28 4.41
N LEU A 109 -13.25 6.41 3.45
CA LEU A 109 -13.13 4.96 3.61
C LEU A 109 -11.98 4.42 2.78
N ILE A 110 -11.21 3.51 3.37
CA ILE A 110 -10.18 2.71 2.71
C ILE A 110 -10.62 1.25 2.84
N LEU A 111 -10.63 0.53 1.72
CA LEU A 111 -10.80 -0.92 1.69
C LEU A 111 -9.57 -1.52 1.02
N GLY A 112 -9.06 -2.64 1.51
CA GLY A 112 -7.91 -3.29 0.90
C GLY A 112 -7.99 -4.80 0.93
N ALA A 113 -7.23 -5.40 0.03
CA ALA A 113 -6.98 -6.84 0.02
C ALA A 113 -5.53 -7.09 -0.40
N GLY A 114 -4.92 -8.11 0.17
CA GLY A 114 -3.54 -8.45 -0.13
C GLY A 114 -3.15 -9.84 0.34
N TYR A 115 -1.87 -10.14 0.13
CA TYR A 115 -1.20 -11.33 0.61
C TYR A 115 0.07 -10.94 1.37
N HIS A 116 0.33 -11.66 2.45
CA HIS A 116 1.51 -11.53 3.29
C HIS A 116 2.15 -12.91 3.49
N SER A 117 3.48 -13.03 3.33
CA SER A 117 4.16 -14.33 3.39
C SER A 117 4.18 -14.99 4.76
N ILE A 118 3.73 -14.30 5.83
CA ILE A 118 3.51 -14.87 7.18
C ILE A 118 2.04 -14.77 7.59
N ARG A 119 1.30 -13.76 7.11
CA ARG A 119 -0.08 -13.49 7.56
C ARG A 119 -1.15 -14.03 6.61
N GLY A 120 -0.73 -14.51 5.43
CA GLY A 120 -1.59 -15.07 4.40
C GLY A 120 -2.43 -14.02 3.69
N VAL A 121 -3.59 -14.44 3.20
CA VAL A 121 -4.55 -13.56 2.53
C VAL A 121 -5.23 -12.70 3.58
N ASN A 122 -5.28 -11.39 3.34
CA ASN A 122 -5.83 -10.42 4.28
C ASN A 122 -6.73 -9.40 3.61
N GLY A 123 -7.69 -8.91 4.39
CA GLY A 123 -8.55 -7.78 4.06
C GLY A 123 -8.28 -6.62 5.02
N GLN A 124 -8.40 -5.40 4.52
CA GLN A 124 -8.09 -4.17 5.26
C GLN A 124 -9.29 -3.22 5.24
N VAL A 125 -9.52 -2.55 6.37
CA VAL A 125 -10.49 -1.46 6.50
C VAL A 125 -9.81 -0.30 7.21
N GLY A 126 -9.88 0.89 6.64
CA GLY A 126 -9.24 2.07 7.17
C GLY A 126 -10.02 3.35 6.89
N PHE A 127 -9.46 4.46 7.39
CA PHE A 127 -10.11 5.77 7.32
C PHE A 127 -9.17 6.84 6.78
N ARG A 128 -9.76 7.85 6.13
CA ARG A 128 -9.10 9.07 5.68
C ARG A 128 -9.84 10.28 6.27
N PHE A 129 -9.08 11.28 6.70
CA PHE A 129 -9.59 12.51 7.31
C PHE A 129 -9.43 13.70 6.37
#